data_AF-A0AAA9ZGV9-F1
#
_entry.id   AF-A0AAA9ZGV9-F1
#
_cell.length_a   1.000
_cell.length_b   1.000
_cell.length_c   1.000
_cell.angle_alpha   90.00
_cell.angle_beta   90.00
_cell.angle_gamma   90.00
#
_symmetry.space_group_name_H-M   'P 1'
#
loop_
_entity.id
_entity.type
_entity.pdbx_description
1 polymer ?
#
loop_
_entity_poly.entity_id
_entity_poly.type
_entity_poly.pdbx_seq_one_letter_code
_entity_poly.pdbx_strand_id
1 'polypeptide(L)' 'MNAADPFVITSRERAKYGEQFKSLQPVNGVVTGAQAKGFFLQSQLPPLILGQIW' A
#
# COMPACT_ATOMS: atom_id res chain seq x y z
N MET A 1 1.23 24.10 15.06
CA MET A 1 1.89 22.78 14.96
C MET A 1 1.69 22.33 13.52
N ASN A 2 2.72 22.41 12.68
CA ASN A 2 2.58 22.01 11.27
C ASN A 2 2.35 20.51 11.23
N ALA A 3 1.12 20.10 10.87
CA ALA A 3 0.89 18.74 10.42
C ALA A 3 1.86 18.50 9.24
N ALA A 4 2.63 17.43 9.31
CA ALA A 4 3.47 17.01 8.19
C ALA A 4 2.59 16.95 6.93
N ASP A 5 3.12 17.46 5.81
CA ASP A 5 2.41 17.45 4.55
C ASP A 5 1.97 16.01 4.24
N PRO A 6 0.66 15.75 4.07
CA PRO A 6 0.12 14.39 3.96
C PRO A 6 0.62 13.64 2.72
N PHE A 7 1.26 14.34 1.78
CA PHE A 7 1.86 13.75 0.58
C PHE A 7 3.36 13.43 0.75
N VAL A 8 3.98 13.88 1.84
CA VAL A 8 5.41 13.63 2.09
C VAL A 8 5.58 12.26 2.75
N ILE A 9 6.03 11.30 1.95
CA ILE A 9 6.44 9.99 2.47
C ILE A 9 7.83 10.13 3.10
N THR A 10 7.92 9.91 4.41
CA THR A 10 9.20 9.94 5.14
C THR A 10 10.09 8.75 4.76
N SER A 11 11.40 8.84 5.01
CA SER A 11 12.33 7.73 4.74
C SER A 11 11.96 6.44 5.47
N ARG A 12 11.39 6.56 6.68
CA ARG A 12 10.91 5.42 7.47
C ARG A 12 9.69 4.78 6.85
N GLU A 13 8.72 5.58 6.40
CA GLU A 13 7.53 5.08 5.71
C GLU A 13 7.89 4.43 4.38
N ARG A 14 8.79 5.04 3.62
CA ARG A 14 9.31 4.46 2.37
C ARG A 14 9.98 3.11 2.59
N ALA A 15 10.77 2.95 3.65
CA ALA A 15 11.36 1.67 4.00
C ALA A 15 10.28 0.63 4.33
N LYS A 16 9.31 0.98 5.18
CA LYS A 16 8.18 0.11 5.55
C LYS A 16 7.36 -0.31 4.33
N TYR A 17 6.98 0.63 3.47
CA TYR A 17 6.23 0.33 2.23
C TYR A 17 7.05 -0.53 1.27
N GLY A 18 8.38 -0.35 1.23
CA GLY A 18 9.28 -1.20 0.44
C GLY A 18 9.34 -2.64 0.95
N GLU A 19 9.37 -2.86 2.26
CA GLU A 19 9.27 -4.20 2.84
C GLU A 19 7.92 -4.84 2.55
N GLN A 20 6.83 -4.07 2.70
CA GLN A 20 5.48 -4.52 2.39
C GLN A 20 5.35 -4.90 0.91
N PHE A 21 5.87 -4.07 0.00
CA PHE A 21 5.92 -4.37 -1.43
C PHE A 21 6.65 -5.68 -1.73
N LYS A 22 7.82 -5.91 -1.11
CA LYS A 22 8.56 -7.17 -1.26
C LYS A 22 7.77 -8.37 -0.73
N SER A 23 7.04 -8.20 0.38
CA SER A 23 6.22 -9.26 0.97
C SER A 23 5.08 -9.72 0.07
N LEU A 24 4.60 -8.84 -0.83
CA LEU A 24 3.58 -9.16 -1.83
C LEU A 24 4.10 -9.98 -3.02
N GLN A 25 5.39 -10.36 -3.00
CA GLN A 25 6.05 -11.16 -4.04
C GLN A 25 5.80 -10.61 -5.46
N PRO A 26 6.29 -9.40 -5.76
CA PRO A 26 6.07 -8.76 -7.05
C PRO A 26 6.67 -9.60 -8.18
N VAL A 27 5.92 -9.76 -9.27
CA VAL A 27 6.36 -10.47 -10.47
C VAL A 27 6.90 -9.43 -11.44
N ASN A 28 8.17 -9.55 -11.85
CA ASN A 28 8.87 -8.56 -12.67
C ASN A 28 8.86 -7.14 -12.08
N GLY A 29 8.89 -7.01 -10.75
CA GLY A 29 8.84 -5.71 -10.07
C GLY A 29 7.46 -5.07 -10.07
N VAL A 30 6.39 -5.81 -10.38
CA VAL A 30 5.00 -5.34 -10.37
C VAL A 30 4.16 -6.22 -9.45
N VAL A 31 3.33 -5.59 -8.62
CA VAL A 31 2.28 -6.30 -7.86
C VAL A 31 1.05 -6.39 -8.76
N THR A 32 0.58 -7.61 -8.98
CA THR A 32 -0.61 -7.86 -9.79
C THR A 32 -1.88 -7.42 -9.05
N GLY A 33 -2.96 -7.14 -9.79
CA GLY A 33 -4.24 -6.77 -9.19
C GLY A 33 -4.79 -7.83 -8.23
N ALA A 34 -4.52 -9.12 -8.47
CA ALA A 34 -4.90 -10.20 -7.56
C ALA A 34 -4.15 -10.12 -6.22
N GLN A 35 -2.83 -9.88 -6.26
CA GLN A 35 -1.99 -9.73 -5.07
C GLN A 35 -2.38 -8.49 -4.27
N ALA A 36 -2.57 -7.36 -4.95
CA ALA A 36 -2.97 -6.13 -4.29
C ALA A 36 -4.39 -6.21 -3.71
N LYS A 37 -5.35 -6.83 -4.41
CA LYS A 37 -6.68 -7.08 -3.87
C LYS A 37 -6.61 -7.90 -2.58
N GLY A 38 -5.81 -8.97 -2.56
CA GLY A 38 -5.60 -9.77 -1.35
C GLY A 38 -5.05 -8.94 -0.19
N PHE A 39 -4.07 -8.07 -0.47
CA PHE A 39 -3.51 -7.14 0.51
C PHE A 39 -4.52 -6.11 1.02
N PHE A 40 -5.28 -5.48 0.13
CA PHE A 40 -6.28 -4.49 0.49
C PHE A 40 -7.38 -5.07 1.39
N LEU A 41 -7.80 -6.31 1.12
CA LEU A 41 -8.79 -7.00 1.96
C LEU A 41 -8.30 -7.26 3.39
N GLN A 42 -6.98 -7.36 3.62
CA GLN A 42 -6.42 -7.48 4.98
C GLN A 42 -6.57 -6.21 5.81
N SER A 43 -6.81 -5.06 5.17
CA SER A 43 -7.00 -3.78 5.87
C SER A 43 -8.38 -3.67 6.55
N GLN A 44 -9.24 -4.69 6.40
CA GLN A 44 -10.60 -4.74 6.95
C GLN A 44 -11.50 -3.57 6.52
N LEU A 45 -11.15 -2.89 5.42
CA LEU A 45 -11.96 -1.83 4.85
C LEU A 45 -13.07 -2.40 3.96
N PRO A 46 -14.21 -1.71 3.84
CA PRO A 46 -15.27 -2.12 2.92
C PRO A 46 -14.76 -2.17 1.47
N PRO A 47 -15.20 -3.15 0.66
CA PRO A 47 -14.78 -3.26 -0.74
C PRO A 47 -15.01 -1.98 -1.58
N LEU A 48 -16.07 -1.22 -1.26
CA LEU A 48 -16.35 0.06 -1.91
C LEU A 48 -15.24 1.09 -1.67
N ILE A 49 -14.73 1.17 -0.44
CA ILE A 49 -13.63 2.07 -0.08
C ILE A 49 -12.32 1.58 -0.70
N LEU A 50 -12.06 0.28 -0.66
CA LEU A 50 -10.89 -0.31 -1.30
C LEU A 50 -10.87 -0.04 -2.81
N GLY A 51 -12.03 -0.10 -3.48
CA GLY A 51 -12.15 0.21 -4.90
C GLY A 51 -11.98 1.70 -5.24
N GLN A 52 -12.16 2.60 -4.28
CA GLN A 52 -11.86 4.03 -4.45
C GLN A 52 -10.37 4.36 -4.25
N ILE A 53 -9.65 3.52 -3.49
CA ILE A 53 -8.21 3.68 -3.22
C ILE A 53 -7.36 3.07 -4.34
N TRP A 54 -7.85 1.99 -4.96
CA TRP A 54 -7.21 1.31 -6.10
C TRP A 54 -7.14 2.20 -7.34
#